data_AF-A0A963PF95-F1
#
_entry.id   AF-A0A963PF95-F1
#
_cell.length_a   1.000
_cell.length_b   1.000
_cell.length_c   1.000
_cell.angle_alpha   90.00
_cell.angle_beta   90.00
_cell.angle_gamma   90.00
#
_symmetry.space_group_name_H-M   'P 1'
#
loop_
_entity.id
_entity.type
_entity.pdbx_description
1 polymer ?
#
loop_
_entity_poly.entity_id
_entity_poly.type
_entity_poly.pdbx_seq_one_letter_code
_entity_poly.pdbx_strand_id
1 'polypeptide(L)'
;MYSRTRDITNDLGACLRVTVASHPSGALVTLERRDQQHRPSISLNLYGAELLLGFIMSARLAGPDMLPDEATDTPFSSRFHLDYQPTARVVVEQDESFPLVIDAPLWDRLYAELCLVTAHGRELARRAEMSLH
;
A
#
# COMPACT_ATOMS: atom_id res chain seq x y z
N MET A 1 2.02 -2.32 -22.24
CA MET A 1 1.31 -1.86 -21.04
C MET A 1 2.36 -1.58 -19.98
N TYR A 2 2.41 -0.37 -19.42
CA TYR A 2 3.43 -0.02 -18.42
C TYR A 2 3.09 -0.71 -17.09
N SER A 3 4.07 -1.38 -16.52
CA SER A 3 4.00 -1.94 -15.17
C SER A 3 5.37 -1.77 -14.51
N ARG A 4 5.37 -1.38 -13.24
CA ARG A 4 6.58 -1.25 -12.44
C ARG A 4 6.40 -2.08 -11.18
N THR A 5 7.32 -3.02 -10.95
CA THR A 5 7.33 -3.88 -9.77
C THR A 5 8.66 -3.75 -9.05
N ARG A 6 8.63 -3.69 -7.73
CA ARG A 6 9.81 -3.71 -6.88
C ARG A 6 9.53 -4.49 -5.61
N ASP A 7 10.49 -5.32 -5.21
CA ASP A 7 10.47 -5.96 -3.91
C ASP A 7 11.21 -5.08 -2.89
N ILE A 8 10.55 -4.77 -1.78
CA ILE A 8 11.17 -4.17 -0.60
C ILE A 8 11.38 -5.25 0.45
N THR A 9 12.59 -5.32 0.99
CA THR A 9 12.93 -6.28 2.04
C THR A 9 13.30 -5.55 3.33
N ASN A 10 13.36 -6.26 4.45
CA ASN A 10 14.06 -5.80 5.65
C ASN A 10 15.16 -6.80 6.03
N ASP A 11 15.97 -6.46 7.03
CA ASP A 11 17.11 -7.29 7.46
C ASP A 11 16.68 -8.57 8.20
N LEU A 12 15.38 -8.68 8.52
CA LEU A 12 14.76 -9.85 9.15
C LEU A 12 14.16 -10.82 8.11
N GLY A 13 14.31 -10.54 6.82
CA GLY A 13 13.83 -11.39 5.73
C GLY A 13 12.38 -11.16 5.31
N ALA A 14 11.67 -10.18 5.89
CA ALA A 14 10.35 -9.81 5.39
C ALA A 14 10.46 -9.23 3.99
N CYS A 15 9.48 -9.50 3.13
CA CYS A 15 9.50 -9.11 1.72
C CYS A 15 8.11 -8.68 1.25
N LEU A 16 7.95 -7.38 1.00
CA LEU A 16 6.75 -6.81 0.42
C LEU A 16 7.02 -6.45 -1.03
N ARG A 17 6.23 -7.01 -1.94
CA ARG A 17 6.24 -6.65 -3.36
C ARG A 17 5.29 -5.50 -3.58
N VAL A 18 5.79 -4.44 -4.21
CA VAL A 18 4.99 -3.28 -4.64
C VAL A 18 4.91 -3.29 -6.15
N THR A 19 3.70 -3.29 -6.69
CA THR A 19 3.46 -3.20 -8.14
C THR A 19 2.56 -2.02 -8.44
N VAL A 20 2.85 -1.28 -9.50
CA VAL A 20 1.93 -0.30 -10.10
C VAL A 20 1.74 -0.59 -11.57
N ALA A 21 0.49 -0.64 -12.00
CA ALA A 21 0.11 -0.92 -13.38
C ALA A 21 -1.09 -0.08 -13.81
N SER A 22 -1.26 0.08 -15.11
CA SER A 22 -2.49 0.64 -15.69
C SER A 22 -3.69 -0.26 -15.38
N HIS A 23 -4.84 0.34 -15.09
CA HIS A 23 -6.10 -0.32 -14.80
C HIS A 23 -7.26 0.47 -15.44
N PRO A 24 -8.41 -0.15 -15.78
CA PRO A 24 -9.54 0.59 -16.37
C PRO A 24 -10.02 1.79 -15.54
N SER A 25 -9.83 1.76 -14.21
CA SER A 25 -10.14 2.88 -13.30
C SER A 25 -8.95 3.83 -13.04
N GLY A 26 -7.89 3.77 -13.85
CA GLY A 26 -6.69 4.61 -13.73
C GLY A 26 -5.42 3.80 -13.48
N ALA A 27 -4.83 3.95 -12.30
CA ALA A 27 -3.67 3.15 -11.89
C ALA A 27 -4.04 2.28 -10.68
N LEU A 28 -3.55 1.04 -10.70
CA LEU A 28 -3.71 0.09 -9.60
C LEU A 28 -2.35 -0.16 -8.95
N VAL A 29 -2.30 -0.02 -7.64
CA VAL A 29 -1.15 -0.34 -6.80
C VAL A 29 -1.45 -1.63 -6.05
N THR A 30 -0.61 -2.64 -6.19
CA THR A 30 -0.76 -3.91 -5.48
C THR A 30 0.39 -4.11 -4.52
N LEU A 31 0.08 -4.50 -3.28
CA LEU A 31 1.04 -4.85 -2.24
C LEU A 31 0.87 -6.32 -1.88
N GLU A 32 1.94 -7.12 -1.94
CA GLU A 32 1.90 -8.56 -1.67
C GLU A 32 3.03 -8.98 -0.71
N ARG A 33 2.73 -9.69 0.38
CA ARG A 33 3.74 -10.28 1.30
C ARG A 33 4.31 -11.57 0.69
N ARG A 34 5.40 -11.45 -0.07
CA ARG A 34 6.06 -12.57 -0.75
C ARG A 34 6.69 -13.57 0.21
N ASP A 35 7.04 -13.11 1.41
CA ASP A 35 7.66 -13.89 2.48
C ASP A 35 6.69 -14.83 3.21
N GLN A 36 5.38 -14.67 3.02
CA GLN A 36 4.37 -15.42 3.76
C GLN A 36 3.70 -16.52 2.93
N GLN A 37 3.29 -17.62 3.57
CA GLN A 37 2.76 -18.82 2.90
C GLN A 37 1.49 -18.56 2.08
N HIS A 38 0.56 -17.74 2.59
CA HIS A 38 -0.69 -17.37 1.89
C HIS A 38 -0.54 -16.15 0.97
N ARG A 39 0.65 -15.53 0.95
CA ARG A 39 0.94 -14.30 0.20
C ARG A 39 -0.20 -13.27 0.26
N PRO A 40 -0.59 -12.80 1.45
CA PRO A 40 -1.65 -11.81 1.56
C PRO A 40 -1.30 -10.62 0.66
N SER A 41 -2.32 -10.15 -0.04
CA SER A 41 -2.19 -9.13 -1.06
C SER A 41 -3.39 -8.22 -1.01
N ILE A 42 -3.14 -6.93 -1.20
CA ILE A 42 -4.19 -5.91 -1.34
C ILE A 42 -3.98 -5.15 -2.63
N SER A 43 -5.06 -4.59 -3.15
CA SER A 43 -5.03 -3.68 -4.29
C SER A 43 -5.58 -2.32 -3.89
N LEU A 44 -4.92 -1.25 -4.27
CA LEU A 44 -5.28 0.12 -3.93
C LEU A 44 -5.35 0.94 -5.22
N ASN A 45 -6.34 1.80 -5.34
CA ASN A 45 -6.25 2.90 -6.29
C ASN A 45 -5.23 3.95 -5.80
N LEU A 46 -5.03 5.01 -6.57
CA LEU A 46 -4.08 6.07 -6.19
C LEU A 46 -4.42 6.73 -4.86
N TYR A 47 -5.70 7.00 -4.61
CA TYR A 47 -6.15 7.58 -3.34
C TYR A 47 -5.81 6.67 -2.16
N GLY A 48 -6.12 5.38 -2.24
CA GLY A 48 -5.78 4.41 -1.20
C GLY A 48 -4.27 4.27 -0.98
N ALA A 49 -3.48 4.36 -2.05
CA ALA A 49 -2.01 4.34 -1.93
C ALA A 49 -1.45 5.62 -1.26
N GLU A 50 -2.03 6.78 -1.56
CA GLU A 50 -1.68 8.05 -0.91
C GLU A 50 -2.12 8.09 0.57
N LEU A 51 -3.30 7.55 0.87
CA LEU A 51 -3.78 7.40 2.25
C LEU A 51 -2.88 6.46 3.05
N LEU A 52 -2.50 5.31 2.49
CA LEU A 52 -1.53 4.40 3.13
C LEU A 52 -0.18 5.07 3.37
N LEU A 53 0.32 5.85 2.40
CA LEU A 53 1.55 6.63 2.54
C LEU A 53 1.47 7.59 3.74
N GLY A 54 0.36 8.34 3.85
CA GLY A 54 0.12 9.25 4.98
C GLY A 54 -0.05 8.52 6.31
N PHE A 55 -0.76 7.39 6.30
CA PHE A 55 -1.02 6.56 7.47
C PHE A 55 0.26 5.95 8.03
N ILE A 56 1.16 5.44 7.17
CA ILE A 56 2.48 4.92 7.59
C ILE A 56 3.30 6.00 8.27
N MET A 57 3.36 7.21 7.70
CA MET A 57 4.12 8.29 8.31
C MET A 57 3.50 8.73 9.63
N SER A 58 2.18 8.80 9.69
CA SER A 58 1.45 9.13 10.92
C SER A 58 1.70 8.07 12.00
N ALA A 59 1.61 6.78 11.68
CA ALA A 59 1.92 5.67 12.58
C ALA A 59 3.35 5.72 13.10
N ARG A 60 4.30 6.09 12.25
CA ARG A 60 5.69 6.28 12.64
C ARG A 60 5.88 7.44 13.63
N LEU A 61 5.11 8.51 13.49
CA LEU A 61 5.21 9.70 14.33
C LEU A 61 4.36 9.62 15.62
N ALA A 62 3.32 8.81 15.65
CA ALA A 62 2.40 8.69 16.78
C ALA A 62 3.03 8.01 18.02
N GLY A 63 4.13 7.27 17.87
CA GLY A 63 4.77 6.61 19.01
C GLY A 63 3.82 5.60 19.68
N PRO A 64 3.57 5.66 21.00
CA PRO A 64 2.62 4.78 21.69
C PRO A 64 1.15 5.21 21.58
N ASP A 65 0.86 6.37 20.99
CA ASP A 65 -0.49 6.89 20.90
C ASP A 65 -1.29 6.16 19.82
N MET A 66 -2.56 5.87 20.11
CA MET A 66 -3.45 5.23 19.14
C MET A 66 -3.79 6.20 18.00
N LEU A 67 -3.64 5.72 16.77
CA LEU A 67 -4.18 6.39 15.59
C LEU A 67 -5.64 5.96 15.35
N PRO A 68 -6.51 6.88 14.93
CA PRO A 68 -7.82 6.51 14.41
C PRO A 68 -7.66 5.60 13.21
N ASP A 69 -8.59 4.66 13.06
CA ASP A 69 -8.70 3.87 11.84
C ASP A 69 -9.08 4.78 10.67
N GLU A 70 -8.48 4.50 9.51
CA GLU A 70 -8.79 5.19 8.26
C GLU A 70 -9.46 4.21 7.29
N ALA A 71 -10.30 4.72 6.40
CA ALA A 71 -10.97 3.90 5.40
C ALA A 71 -11.08 4.57 4.04
N THR A 72 -11.06 3.76 2.98
CA THR A 72 -11.36 4.21 1.61
C THR A 72 -12.71 3.67 1.18
N ASP A 73 -13.59 4.54 0.69
CA ASP A 73 -14.83 4.13 0.02
C ASP A 73 -14.61 4.20 -1.50
N THR A 74 -13.83 3.24 -2.00
CA THR A 74 -13.45 3.17 -3.42
C THR A 74 -13.69 1.75 -3.93
N PRO A 75 -13.60 1.48 -5.26
CA PRO A 75 -13.76 0.11 -5.78
C PRO A 75 -12.82 -0.92 -5.16
N PHE A 76 -11.73 -0.47 -4.52
CA PHE A 76 -10.86 -1.28 -3.70
C PHE A 76 -10.91 -0.77 -2.25
N SER A 77 -12.08 -0.97 -1.61
CA SER A 77 -12.32 -0.53 -0.23
C SER A 77 -11.30 -1.15 0.71
N SER A 78 -10.71 -0.32 1.55
CA SER A 78 -9.67 -0.72 2.51
C SER A 78 -9.90 -0.06 3.84
N ARG A 79 -9.60 -0.79 4.91
CA ARG A 79 -9.49 -0.25 6.27
C ARG A 79 -8.05 -0.34 6.73
N PHE A 80 -7.53 0.75 7.26
CA PHE A 80 -6.18 0.89 7.77
C PHE A 80 -6.26 1.08 9.27
N HIS A 81 -5.55 0.25 10.02
CA HIS A 81 -5.45 0.42 11.47
C HIS A 81 -4.03 0.15 11.94
N LEU A 82 -3.70 0.72 13.09
CA LEU A 82 -2.40 0.57 13.72
C LEU A 82 -2.51 -0.38 14.91
N ASP A 83 -1.74 -1.46 14.86
CA ASP A 83 -1.63 -2.43 15.94
C ASP A 83 -0.20 -2.48 16.48
N TYR A 84 -0.05 -2.85 17.75
CA TYR A 84 1.21 -2.81 18.50
C TYR A 84 1.68 -4.18 19.03
N GLN A 85 0.94 -5.27 18.84
CA GLN A 85 1.32 -6.57 19.43
C GLN A 85 1.91 -7.57 18.42
N PRO A 86 3.15 -8.08 18.60
CA PRO A 86 4.16 -7.75 19.62
C PRO A 86 5.01 -6.51 19.29
N THR A 87 4.85 -5.95 18.09
CA THR A 87 5.53 -4.75 17.59
C THR A 87 4.58 -3.94 16.74
N ALA A 88 4.84 -2.64 16.57
CA ALA A 88 4.05 -1.76 15.73
C ALA A 88 3.95 -2.30 14.28
N ARG A 89 2.71 -2.35 13.78
CA ARG A 89 2.36 -2.84 12.45
C ARG A 89 1.14 -2.10 11.91
N VAL A 90 1.20 -1.73 10.64
CA VAL A 90 0.01 -1.26 9.90
C VAL A 90 -0.68 -2.49 9.36
N VAL A 91 -1.97 -2.61 9.64
CA VAL A 91 -2.81 -3.69 9.09
C VAL A 91 -3.77 -3.06 8.09
N VAL A 92 -3.86 -3.68 6.93
CA VAL A 92 -4.80 -3.28 5.88
C VAL A 92 -5.74 -4.43 5.60
N GLU A 93 -7.03 -4.16 5.78
CA GLU A 93 -8.10 -5.12 5.54
C GLU A 93 -8.84 -4.75 4.26
N GLN A 94 -9.16 -5.76 3.45
CA GLN A 94 -10.06 -5.67 2.30
C GLN A 94 -11.02 -6.85 2.35
N ASP A 95 -12.23 -6.66 1.84
CA ASP A 95 -13.21 -7.73 1.76
C ASP A 95 -12.65 -8.92 0.96
N GLU A 96 -13.01 -10.15 1.39
CA GLU A 96 -12.61 -11.41 0.75
C GLU A 96 -11.09 -11.69 0.67
N SER A 97 -10.26 -10.89 1.35
CA SER A 97 -8.79 -11.03 1.34
C SER A 97 -8.22 -11.26 2.74
N PHE A 98 -7.11 -11.98 2.83
CA PHE A 98 -6.34 -12.02 4.08
C PHE A 98 -5.79 -10.61 4.39
N PRO A 99 -5.87 -10.14 5.65
CA PRO A 99 -5.30 -8.86 6.02
C PRO A 99 -3.82 -8.78 5.64
N LEU A 100 -3.43 -7.67 5.01
CA LEU A 100 -2.03 -7.39 4.74
C LEU A 100 -1.43 -6.70 5.97
N VAL A 101 -0.53 -7.39 6.66
CA VAL A 101 0.24 -6.83 7.77
C VAL A 101 1.54 -6.23 7.22
N ILE A 102 1.86 -5.01 7.63
CA ILE A 102 3.09 -4.28 7.26
C ILE A 102 3.83 -3.90 8.54
N ASP A 103 4.88 -4.64 8.83
CA ASP A 103 5.69 -4.46 10.04
C ASP A 103 6.51 -3.16 9.99
N ALA A 104 6.70 -2.51 11.13
CA ALA A 104 7.44 -1.25 11.25
C ALA A 104 8.79 -1.19 10.52
N PRO A 105 9.62 -2.26 10.48
CA PRO A 105 10.88 -2.23 9.75
C PRO A 105 10.75 -2.04 8.23
N LEU A 106 9.56 -2.24 7.65
CA LEU A 106 9.30 -2.00 6.22
C LEU A 106 8.80 -0.57 5.94
N TRP A 107 8.39 0.19 6.96
CA TRP A 107 7.68 1.46 6.77
C TRP A 107 8.48 2.49 5.98
N ASP A 108 9.76 2.71 6.27
CA ASP A 108 10.56 3.73 5.58
C ASP A 108 10.75 3.39 4.10
N ARG A 109 11.06 2.12 3.82
CA ARG A 109 11.25 1.63 2.45
C ARG A 109 9.94 1.67 1.68
N LEU A 110 8.82 1.31 2.33
CA LEU A 110 7.50 1.38 1.72
C LEU A 110 7.05 2.83 1.48
N TYR A 111 7.24 3.72 2.43
CA TYR A 111 6.91 5.15 2.29
C TYR A 111 7.62 5.76 1.08
N ALA A 112 8.95 5.56 1.00
CA ALA A 112 9.73 6.05 -0.13
C ALA A 112 9.28 5.44 -1.47
N GLU A 113 8.90 4.16 -1.45
CA GLU A 113 8.42 3.45 -2.62
C GLU A 113 7.03 3.94 -3.06
N LEU A 114 6.11 4.19 -2.12
CA LEU A 114 4.79 4.76 -2.39
C LEU A 114 4.87 6.18 -2.96
N CYS A 115 5.86 7.00 -2.56
CA CYS A 115 6.10 8.30 -3.19
C CYS A 115 6.35 8.17 -4.70
N LEU A 116 7.18 7.20 -5.11
CA LEU A 116 7.48 6.96 -6.52
C LEU A 116 6.29 6.35 -7.25
N VAL A 117 5.65 5.35 -6.63
CA VAL A 117 4.53 4.62 -7.22
C VAL A 117 3.32 5.52 -7.44
N THR A 118 2.98 6.38 -6.49
CA THR A 118 1.88 7.35 -6.64
C THR A 118 2.17 8.37 -7.74
N ALA A 119 3.42 8.86 -7.86
CA ALA A 119 3.83 9.74 -8.96
C ALA A 119 3.69 9.06 -10.32
N HIS A 120 4.15 7.82 -10.46
CA HIS A 120 3.97 7.04 -11.69
C HIS A 120 2.50 6.77 -11.98
N GLY A 121 1.72 6.40 -10.96
CA GLY A 121 0.29 6.14 -11.11
C GLY A 121 -0.48 7.37 -11.60
N ARG A 122 -0.18 8.57 -11.08
CA ARG A 122 -0.78 9.83 -11.58
C ARG A 122 -0.51 10.05 -13.07
N GLU A 123 0.71 9.78 -13.52
CA GLU A 123 1.05 9.88 -14.95
C GLU A 123 0.32 8.82 -15.79
N LEU A 124 0.12 7.61 -15.27
CA LEU A 124 -0.66 6.57 -15.95
C LEU A 124 -2.14 6.96 -16.08
N ALA A 125 -2.74 7.49 -15.01
CA ALA A 125 -4.12 7.98 -15.03
C ALA A 125 -4.28 9.11 -16.05
N ARG A 126 -3.39 10.10 -16.03
CA ARG A 126 -3.37 11.21 -16.99
C ARG A 126 -3.27 10.74 -18.45
N ARG A 127 -2.44 9.74 -18.74
CA ARG A 127 -2.33 9.15 -20.10
C ARG A 127 -3.59 8.40 -20.52
N ALA A 128 -4.22 7.69 -19.59
CA ALA A 128 -5.47 6.98 -19.87
C ALA A 128 -6.60 7.95 -20.24
N GLU A 129 -6.72 9.06 -19.51
CA GLU A 129 -7.65 10.17 -19.83
C GLU A 129 -7.39 10.75 -21.23
N MET A 130 -6.12 11.03 -21.57
CA MET A 130 -5.76 11.54 -22.90
C MET A 130 -6.05 10.56 -24.04
N SER A 131 -6.06 9.25 -23.78
CA SER A 131 -6.27 8.23 -24.82
C SER A 131 -7.77 7.99 -25.10
N LEU A 132 -8.64 8.48 -24.22
CA LEU A 132 -10.11 8.42 -24.34
C LEU A 132 -10.71 9.64 -25.06
N HIS A 133 -9.91 10.70 -25.24
CA HIS A 133 -10.26 11.93 -25.96
C HIS A 133 -9.67 11.95 -27.37
#